data_AF-A0A965N663-F1
#
_entry.id   AF-A0A965N663-F1
#
_cell.length_a   1.000
_cell.length_b   1.000
_cell.length_c   1.000
_cell.angle_alpha   90.00
_cell.angle_beta   90.00
_cell.angle_gamma   90.00
#
_symmetry.space_group_name_H-M   'P 1'
#
loop_
_entity.id
_entity.type
_entity.pdbx_description
1 polymer ?
#
loop_
_entity_poly.entity_id
_entity_poly.type
_entity_poly.pdbx_seq_one_letter_code
_entity_poly.pdbx_strand_id
1 'polypeptide(L)'
;MSDSDQFNTIAGWTLAAGIVALGATIVTGEMFKHHPVEAGGFEVASAEGSGEGGAAAEPPIALLIQTADVTKGAEVFKKCASCHTINQGGANGIGPNLWATMGEEIGKGKAGYAFSAALAGHGGKWDFDSMNLWLKSPKKFADGTKMSFAGLSKPEDRANLIAYMNAQGSNLPLPPAPAADAAPAEAEAANAAALADGNAAAPAPAAK
;
A
#
# COMPACT_ATOMS: atom_id res chain seq x y z
N MET A 1 53.03 -23.91 -26.41
CA MET A 1 51.88 -24.16 -25.53
C MET A 1 50.98 -25.12 -26.29
N SER A 2 50.79 -26.34 -25.81
CA SER A 2 49.97 -27.33 -26.52
C SER A 2 48.49 -27.04 -26.26
N ASP A 3 47.59 -27.33 -27.20
CA ASP A 3 46.14 -27.15 -27.03
C ASP A 3 45.60 -27.85 -25.76
N SER A 4 46.23 -28.97 -25.37
CA SER A 4 45.93 -29.69 -24.13
C SER A 4 46.21 -28.90 -22.85
N ASP A 5 47.23 -28.03 -22.85
CA ASP A 5 47.58 -27.20 -21.68
C ASP A 5 46.56 -26.07 -21.49
N GLN A 6 46.08 -25.51 -22.60
CA GLN A 6 45.00 -24.53 -22.59
C GLN A 6 43.67 -25.17 -22.17
N PHE A 7 43.36 -26.36 -22.68
CA PHE A 7 42.17 -27.10 -22.27
C PHE A 7 42.18 -27.44 -20.77
N ASN A 8 43.29 -27.94 -20.23
CA ASN A 8 43.40 -28.28 -18.82
C ASN A 8 43.31 -27.03 -17.92
N THR A 9 43.88 -25.90 -18.37
CA THR A 9 43.75 -24.62 -17.65
C THR A 9 42.30 -24.15 -17.65
N ILE A 10 41.63 -24.12 -18.81
CA ILE A 10 40.23 -23.70 -18.93
C ILE A 10 39.32 -24.61 -18.10
N ALA A 11 39.52 -25.94 -18.16
CA ALA A 11 38.77 -26.91 -17.37
C ALA A 11 38.99 -26.72 -15.85
N GLY A 12 40.20 -26.36 -15.43
CA GLY A 12 40.49 -26.04 -14.03
C GLY A 12 39.75 -24.79 -13.54
N TRP A 13 39.73 -23.73 -14.35
CA TRP A 13 39.03 -22.49 -14.00
C TRP A 13 37.51 -22.65 -13.99
N THR A 14 36.93 -23.42 -14.90
CA THR A 14 35.48 -23.68 -14.92
C THR A 14 35.05 -24.51 -13.71
N LEU A 15 35.83 -25.54 -13.33
CA LEU A 15 35.55 -26.36 -12.16
C LEU A 15 35.69 -25.55 -10.86
N ALA A 16 36.74 -24.73 -10.74
CA ALA A 16 36.92 -23.84 -9.59
C ALA A 16 35.78 -22.83 -9.45
N ALA A 17 35.33 -22.21 -10.54
CA ALA A 17 34.18 -21.32 -10.54
C ALA A 17 32.89 -22.05 -10.11
N GLY A 18 32.69 -23.29 -10.58
CA GLY A 18 31.57 -24.15 -10.17
C GLY A 18 31.56 -24.46 -8.67
N ILE A 19 32.73 -24.79 -8.10
CA ILE A 19 32.87 -25.04 -6.66
C ILE A 19 32.57 -23.77 -5.84
N VAL A 20 33.06 -22.61 -6.28
CA VAL A 20 32.80 -21.33 -5.59
C VAL A 20 31.30 -20.99 -5.64
N ALA A 21 30.65 -21.16 -6.78
CA ALA A 21 29.21 -20.92 -6.91
C ALA A 21 28.36 -21.86 -6.03
N LEU A 22 28.69 -23.16 -6.02
CA LEU A 22 28.02 -24.15 -5.19
C LEU A 22 28.27 -23.86 -3.69
N GLY A 23 29.51 -23.56 -3.32
CA GLY A 23 29.90 -23.21 -1.95
C GLY A 23 29.18 -21.96 -1.45
N ALA A 24 29.07 -20.91 -2.28
CA ALA A 24 28.32 -19.71 -1.95
C ALA A 24 26.83 -20.02 -1.75
N THR A 25 26.25 -20.91 -2.54
CA THR A 25 24.84 -21.33 -2.41
C THR A 25 24.60 -22.09 -1.11
N ILE A 26 25.52 -23.00 -0.74
CA ILE A 26 25.43 -23.77 0.50
C ILE A 26 25.63 -22.88 1.73
N VAL A 27 26.63 -21.99 1.71
CA VAL A 27 26.88 -21.04 2.82
C VAL A 27 25.74 -20.05 2.98
N THR A 28 25.16 -19.58 1.87
CA THR A 28 23.95 -18.75 1.89
C THR A 28 22.79 -19.54 2.50
N GLY A 29 22.55 -20.78 2.07
CA GLY A 29 21.49 -21.63 2.64
C GLY A 29 21.66 -21.91 4.15
N GLU A 30 22.90 -22.03 4.62
CA GLU A 30 23.23 -22.23 6.04
C GLU A 30 23.09 -20.94 6.87
N MET A 31 23.53 -19.79 6.36
CA MET A 31 23.35 -18.50 7.05
C MET A 31 21.90 -18.03 7.06
N PHE A 32 21.11 -18.41 6.05
CA PHE A 32 19.68 -18.09 5.93
C PHE A 32 18.79 -19.29 6.29
N LYS A 33 19.18 -20.06 7.30
CA LYS A 33 18.25 -21.00 7.96
C LYS A 33 17.09 -20.22 8.57
N HIS A 34 15.99 -20.13 7.81
CA HIS A 34 14.71 -19.68 8.32
C HIS A 34 14.33 -20.61 9.47
N HIS A 35 14.31 -20.10 10.69
CA HIS A 35 13.65 -20.78 11.80
C HIS A 35 12.18 -20.98 11.40
N PRO A 36 11.69 -22.23 11.28
CA PRO A 36 10.26 -22.44 11.16
C PRO A 36 9.63 -21.92 12.45
N VAL A 37 8.69 -20.99 12.30
CA VAL A 37 7.88 -20.50 13.42
C VAL A 37 6.94 -21.66 13.76
N GLU A 38 7.20 -22.34 14.88
CA GLU A 38 6.32 -23.39 15.41
C GLU A 38 4.90 -22.79 15.57
N ALA A 39 3.92 -23.49 15.01
CA ALA A 39 2.57 -23.00 14.80
C ALA A 39 1.89 -22.52 16.10
N GLY A 40 1.61 -21.21 16.14
CA GLY A 40 0.85 -20.59 17.22
C GLY A 40 0.65 -19.09 17.05
N GLY A 41 -0.27 -18.68 16.16
CA GLY A 41 -0.93 -17.36 16.21
C GLY A 41 -0.42 -16.28 15.23
N PHE A 42 -1.21 -16.07 14.16
CA PHE A 42 -1.21 -14.95 13.20
C PHE A 42 0.04 -14.74 12.33
N GLU A 43 0.01 -15.33 11.14
CA GLU A 43 0.93 -15.03 10.05
C GLU A 43 0.58 -13.67 9.40
N VAL A 44 1.53 -12.73 9.40
CA VAL A 44 1.58 -11.64 8.41
C VAL A 44 2.85 -11.85 7.60
N ALA A 45 2.66 -12.36 6.39
CA ALA A 45 3.71 -12.69 5.45
C ALA A 45 4.53 -11.44 5.07
N SER A 46 5.81 -11.45 5.44
CA SER A 46 6.82 -10.64 4.79
C SER A 46 7.17 -11.29 3.45
N ALA A 47 6.71 -10.71 2.35
CA ALA A 47 7.21 -10.99 1.01
C ALA A 47 7.57 -9.67 0.33
N GLU A 48 8.87 -9.43 0.17
CA GLU A 48 9.39 -8.56 -0.88
C GLU A 48 9.52 -9.41 -2.15
N GLY A 49 8.89 -8.99 -3.24
CA GLY A 49 9.02 -9.64 -4.54
C GLY A 49 7.86 -9.39 -5.50
N SER A 50 8.07 -8.43 -6.39
CA SER A 50 7.32 -8.11 -7.62
C SER A 50 6.33 -9.15 -8.16
N GLY A 51 5.09 -8.71 -8.38
CA GLY A 51 4.10 -9.45 -9.16
C GLY A 51 2.72 -8.79 -9.09
N GLU A 52 2.36 -8.06 -10.13
CA GLU A 52 0.99 -7.58 -10.36
C GLU A 52 0.09 -8.82 -10.53
N GLY A 53 -0.78 -9.10 -9.56
CA GLY A 53 -1.70 -10.24 -9.66
C GLY A 53 -2.37 -10.62 -8.34
N GLY A 54 -3.59 -10.13 -8.14
CA GLY A 54 -4.48 -10.54 -7.05
C GLY A 54 -4.25 -9.75 -5.77
N ALA A 55 -4.91 -8.60 -5.63
CA ALA A 55 -4.98 -7.90 -4.36
C ALA A 55 -5.72 -8.81 -3.36
N ALA A 56 -4.96 -9.50 -2.52
CA ALA A 56 -5.47 -9.94 -1.23
C ALA A 56 -6.09 -8.72 -0.55
N ALA A 57 -7.32 -8.85 -0.07
CA ALA A 57 -8.00 -7.76 0.61
C ALA A 57 -7.14 -7.31 1.80
N GLU A 58 -6.61 -6.09 1.73
CA GLU A 58 -5.85 -5.51 2.83
C GLU A 58 -6.78 -5.36 4.05
N PRO A 59 -6.27 -5.55 5.28
CA PRO A 59 -7.06 -5.34 6.49
C PRO A 59 -7.64 -3.92 6.51
N PRO A 60 -8.85 -3.73 7.05
CA PRO A 60 -9.45 -2.40 7.18
C PRO A 60 -8.57 -1.52 8.06
N ILE A 61 -8.44 -0.24 7.69
CA ILE A 61 -7.57 0.70 8.43
C ILE A 61 -8.03 0.87 9.88
N ALA A 62 -9.34 0.75 10.13
CA ALA A 62 -9.92 0.81 11.46
C ALA A 62 -9.40 -0.28 12.41
N LEU A 63 -8.95 -1.43 11.88
CA LEU A 63 -8.29 -2.47 12.67
C LEU A 63 -6.82 -2.11 12.93
N LEU A 64 -6.09 -1.73 11.88
CA LEU A 64 -4.65 -1.46 11.95
C LEU A 64 -4.32 -0.24 12.82
N ILE A 65 -5.21 0.77 12.82
CA ILE A 65 -5.02 2.00 13.59
C ILE A 65 -5.08 1.77 15.11
N GLN A 66 -5.72 0.69 15.58
CA GLN A 66 -5.80 0.36 17.00
C GLN A 66 -4.43 0.03 17.60
N THR A 67 -3.53 -0.50 16.77
CA THR A 67 -2.18 -0.91 17.15
C THR A 67 -1.10 -0.07 16.46
N ALA A 68 -1.49 1.09 15.91
CA ALA A 68 -0.55 1.96 15.19
C ALA A 68 0.46 2.61 16.15
N ASP A 69 1.69 2.73 15.67
CA ASP A 69 2.81 3.33 16.39
C ASP A 69 3.12 4.71 15.81
N VAL A 70 2.82 5.74 16.60
CA VAL A 70 3.05 7.16 16.26
C VAL A 70 4.54 7.45 16.01
N THR A 71 5.45 6.78 16.71
CA THR A 71 6.90 6.96 16.53
C THR A 71 7.33 6.42 15.17
N LYS A 72 6.86 5.24 14.79
CA LYS A 72 7.07 4.72 13.43
C LYS A 72 6.38 5.59 12.38
N GLY A 73 5.23 6.18 12.71
CA GLY A 73 4.55 7.14 11.84
C GLY A 73 5.39 8.37 11.53
N ALA A 74 6.09 8.91 12.54
CA ALA A 74 7.03 10.01 12.36
C ALA A 74 8.22 9.62 11.47
N GLU A 75 8.71 8.37 11.57
CA GLU A 75 9.74 7.84 10.67
C GLU A 75 9.25 7.74 9.22
N VAL A 76 8.02 7.26 9.01
CA VAL A 76 7.39 7.23 7.68
C VAL A 76 7.21 8.65 7.13
N PHE A 77 6.84 9.62 7.97
CA PHE A 77 6.67 11.02 7.58
C PHE A 77 7.93 11.67 7.01
N LYS A 78 9.13 11.14 7.30
CA LYS A 78 10.38 11.62 6.66
C LYS A 78 10.34 11.54 5.14
N LYS A 79 9.54 10.63 4.56
CA LYS A 79 9.27 10.54 3.11
C LYS A 79 8.45 11.73 2.58
N CYS A 80 7.73 12.44 3.44
CA CYS A 80 6.86 13.58 3.12
C CYS A 80 7.54 14.94 3.40
N ALA A 81 8.56 14.95 4.26
CA ALA A 81 9.16 16.16 4.83
C ALA A 81 9.87 17.08 3.82
N SER A 82 10.24 16.56 2.64
CA SER A 82 10.81 17.39 1.56
C SER A 82 9.79 18.33 0.93
N CYS A 83 8.50 17.97 0.98
CA CYS A 83 7.43 18.73 0.35
C CYS A 83 6.51 19.40 1.37
N HIS A 84 6.39 18.83 2.57
CA HIS A 84 5.43 19.24 3.57
C HIS A 84 6.08 19.56 4.91
N THR A 85 5.62 20.64 5.53
CA THR A 85 5.82 20.89 6.97
C THR A 85 4.66 20.29 7.76
N ILE A 86 4.86 19.94 9.03
CA ILE A 86 3.79 19.38 9.87
C ILE A 86 3.62 20.08 11.22
N ASN A 87 4.49 21.05 11.54
CA ASN A 87 4.38 21.79 12.79
C ASN A 87 3.28 22.85 12.68
N GLN A 88 2.66 23.21 13.81
CA GLN A 88 1.69 24.29 13.89
C GLN A 88 2.29 25.60 13.36
N GLY A 89 1.56 26.26 12.45
CA GLY A 89 2.03 27.51 11.83
C GLY A 89 3.20 27.34 10.85
N GLY A 90 3.57 26.11 10.48
CA GLY A 90 4.58 25.85 9.47
C GLY A 90 4.18 26.39 8.10
N ALA A 91 5.18 26.78 7.30
CA ALA A 91 4.96 27.33 5.98
C ALA A 91 4.47 26.27 4.97
N ASN A 92 3.69 26.72 3.99
CA ASN A 92 3.43 25.98 2.77
C ASN A 92 4.69 25.99 1.88
N GLY A 93 4.93 24.91 1.14
CA GLY A 93 6.05 24.77 0.21
C GLY A 93 5.60 24.12 -1.09
N ILE A 94 6.32 23.07 -1.51
CA ILE A 94 5.89 22.24 -2.65
C ILE A 94 4.49 21.67 -2.37
N GLY A 95 4.27 21.17 -1.15
CA GLY A 95 2.97 20.79 -0.61
C GLY A 95 2.48 21.76 0.48
N PRO A 96 1.20 21.70 0.87
CA PRO A 96 0.68 22.46 2.00
C PRO A 96 1.30 22.00 3.33
N ASN A 97 1.24 22.85 4.36
CA ASN A 97 1.44 22.43 5.73
C ASN A 97 0.38 21.39 6.14
N LEU A 98 0.80 20.34 6.84
CA LEU A 98 -0.02 19.19 7.21
C LEU A 98 -0.47 19.17 8.68
N TRP A 99 -0.19 20.21 9.47
CA TRP A 99 -0.73 20.32 10.81
C TRP A 99 -2.27 20.35 10.77
N ALA A 100 -2.89 19.64 11.71
CA ALA A 100 -4.35 19.55 11.88
C ALA A 100 -5.12 19.16 10.60
N THR A 101 -4.53 18.31 9.75
CA THR A 101 -5.15 17.95 8.46
C THR A 101 -6.28 16.94 8.58
N MET A 102 -6.23 16.04 9.56
CA MET A 102 -7.29 15.03 9.69
C MET A 102 -8.59 15.73 10.08
N GLY A 103 -9.67 15.41 9.37
CA GLY A 103 -11.01 15.98 9.55
C GLY A 103 -11.28 17.23 8.73
N GLU A 104 -10.25 17.86 8.16
CA GLU A 104 -10.43 18.98 7.24
C GLU A 104 -10.99 18.53 5.89
N GLU A 105 -11.56 19.48 5.15
CA GLU A 105 -12.04 19.23 3.80
C GLU A 105 -10.90 18.95 2.82
N ILE A 106 -11.11 17.96 1.95
CA ILE A 106 -10.10 17.54 0.99
C ILE A 106 -9.84 18.65 -0.03
N GLY A 107 -8.56 19.01 -0.17
CA GLY A 107 -8.10 19.98 -1.18
C GLY A 107 -8.61 21.41 -0.96
N LYS A 108 -8.95 21.77 0.28
CA LYS A 108 -9.38 23.12 0.68
C LYS A 108 -8.46 23.69 1.77
N GLY A 109 -8.54 25.01 1.96
CA GLY A 109 -7.89 25.69 3.08
C GLY A 109 -6.36 25.76 2.97
N LYS A 110 -5.67 25.54 4.09
CA LYS A 110 -4.21 25.61 4.24
C LYS A 110 -3.60 26.95 3.83
N ALA A 111 -4.10 28.04 4.41
CA ALA A 111 -3.55 29.39 4.24
C ALA A 111 -3.33 29.81 2.77
N GLY A 112 -4.31 29.50 1.90
CA GLY A 112 -4.28 29.89 0.49
C GLY A 112 -3.44 29.00 -0.43
N TYR A 113 -3.08 27.77 0.00
CA TYR A 113 -2.37 26.84 -0.85
C TYR A 113 -3.16 26.49 -2.14
N ALA A 114 -2.48 26.52 -3.28
CA ALA A 114 -3.08 26.31 -4.59
C ALA A 114 -3.14 24.82 -4.98
N PHE A 115 -4.15 24.12 -4.48
CA PHE A 115 -4.38 22.70 -4.81
C PHE A 115 -4.58 22.45 -6.32
N SER A 116 -4.38 21.20 -6.74
CA SER A 116 -4.82 20.75 -8.07
C SER A 116 -6.34 20.79 -8.18
N ALA A 117 -6.88 21.08 -9.37
CA ALA A 117 -8.33 21.01 -9.61
C ALA A 117 -8.91 19.64 -9.26
N ALA A 118 -8.18 18.55 -9.55
CA ALA A 118 -8.54 17.19 -9.20
C ALA A 118 -8.81 17.02 -7.70
N LEU A 119 -7.81 17.29 -6.86
CA LEU A 119 -7.95 17.16 -5.40
C LEU A 119 -8.96 18.15 -4.81
N ALA A 120 -8.98 19.40 -5.29
CA ALA A 120 -9.92 20.41 -4.81
C ALA A 120 -11.38 20.13 -5.20
N GLY A 121 -11.60 19.32 -6.23
CA GLY A 121 -12.92 18.88 -6.70
C GLY A 121 -13.36 17.51 -6.17
N HIS A 122 -12.48 16.76 -5.50
CA HIS A 122 -12.77 15.41 -5.00
C HIS A 122 -13.92 15.40 -3.98
N GLY A 123 -13.98 16.43 -3.12
CA GLY A 123 -14.97 16.53 -2.05
C GLY A 123 -14.67 15.58 -0.88
N GLY A 124 -15.46 15.71 0.19
CA GLY A 124 -15.30 14.93 1.43
C GLY A 124 -14.31 15.56 2.42
N LYS A 125 -13.97 14.78 3.45
CA LYS A 125 -13.06 15.15 4.54
C LYS A 125 -11.95 14.13 4.68
N TRP A 126 -10.81 14.55 5.22
CA TRP A 126 -9.69 13.65 5.56
C TRP A 126 -10.00 12.82 6.82
N ASP A 127 -10.82 11.80 6.69
CA ASP A 127 -10.97 10.75 7.70
C ASP A 127 -9.89 9.65 7.53
N PHE A 128 -9.95 8.61 8.37
CA PHE A 128 -8.97 7.52 8.38
C PHE A 128 -8.98 6.71 7.08
N ASP A 129 -10.15 6.47 6.48
CA ASP A 129 -10.30 5.69 5.25
C ASP A 129 -9.85 6.45 4.02
N SER A 130 -10.31 7.69 3.85
CA SER A 130 -9.91 8.56 2.76
C SER A 130 -8.40 8.85 2.78
N MET A 131 -7.82 9.09 3.96
CA MET A 131 -6.38 9.27 4.10
C MET A 131 -5.62 7.98 3.77
N ASN A 132 -6.12 6.81 4.17
CA ASN A 132 -5.53 5.52 3.81
C ASN A 132 -5.52 5.30 2.29
N LEU A 133 -6.63 5.58 1.60
CA LEU A 133 -6.72 5.47 0.13
C LEU A 133 -5.81 6.48 -0.57
N TRP A 134 -5.77 7.72 -0.09
CA TRP A 134 -4.87 8.76 -0.60
C TRP A 134 -3.41 8.38 -0.47
N LEU A 135 -2.99 7.92 0.71
CA LEU A 135 -1.61 7.50 0.96
C LEU A 135 -1.25 6.22 0.21
N LYS A 136 -2.21 5.33 -0.05
CA LYS A 136 -1.98 4.11 -0.85
C LYS A 136 -1.61 4.44 -2.29
N SER A 137 -2.34 5.36 -2.92
CA SER A 137 -2.02 5.82 -4.27
C SER A 137 -2.69 7.18 -4.56
N PRO A 138 -1.94 8.30 -4.44
CA PRO A 138 -2.49 9.62 -4.67
C PRO A 138 -3.08 9.83 -6.05
N LYS A 139 -2.39 9.29 -7.07
CA LYS A 139 -2.83 9.38 -8.47
C LYS A 139 -4.13 8.61 -8.72
N LYS A 140 -4.33 7.46 -8.07
CA LYS A 140 -5.59 6.70 -8.20
C LYS A 140 -6.73 7.35 -7.41
N PHE A 141 -6.42 7.98 -6.28
CA PHE A 141 -7.42 8.66 -5.46
C PHE A 141 -7.93 9.95 -6.11
N ALA A 142 -7.03 10.79 -6.64
CA ALA A 142 -7.38 11.99 -7.38
C ALA A 142 -6.56 12.09 -8.66
N ASP A 143 -7.10 11.57 -9.76
CA ASP A 143 -6.43 11.61 -11.05
C ASP A 143 -6.26 13.05 -11.54
N GLY A 144 -5.02 13.40 -11.93
CA GLY A 144 -4.62 14.79 -12.19
C GLY A 144 -4.18 15.57 -10.95
N THR A 145 -3.95 14.92 -9.81
CA THR A 145 -3.30 15.56 -8.66
C THR A 145 -1.88 16.01 -8.99
N LYS A 146 -1.46 17.14 -8.40
CA LYS A 146 -0.09 17.68 -8.52
C LYS A 146 0.92 16.98 -7.60
N MET A 147 0.46 16.13 -6.68
CA MET A 147 1.36 15.43 -5.76
C MET A 147 2.04 14.26 -6.47
N SER A 148 3.33 14.42 -6.77
CA SER A 148 4.16 13.37 -7.37
C SER A 148 4.72 12.41 -6.32
N PHE A 149 3.84 11.58 -5.76
CA PHE A 149 4.19 10.54 -4.79
C PHE A 149 3.58 9.21 -5.22
N ALA A 150 4.38 8.15 -5.20
CA ALA A 150 3.94 6.82 -5.66
C ALA A 150 2.88 6.20 -4.75
N GLY A 151 2.92 6.52 -3.46
CA GLY A 151 2.09 5.91 -2.42
C GLY A 151 2.91 5.04 -1.46
N LEU A 152 2.23 4.57 -0.42
CA LEU A 152 2.74 3.65 0.59
C LEU A 152 2.04 2.29 0.41
N SER A 153 2.79 1.29 -0.06
CA SER A 153 2.24 -0.05 -0.31
C SER A 153 1.87 -0.78 0.98
N LYS A 154 2.68 -0.65 2.04
CA LYS A 154 2.47 -1.32 3.32
C LYS A 154 1.30 -0.68 4.09
N PRO A 155 0.23 -1.43 4.41
CA PRO A 155 -0.90 -0.86 5.13
C PRO A 155 -0.55 -0.44 6.57
N GLU A 156 0.43 -1.09 7.21
CA GLU A 156 0.93 -0.72 8.54
C GLU A 156 1.65 0.63 8.52
N ASP A 157 2.45 0.92 7.49
CA ASP A 157 3.10 2.22 7.32
C ASP A 157 2.05 3.33 7.20
N ARG A 158 0.95 3.07 6.48
CA ARG A 158 -0.17 4.01 6.34
C ARG A 158 -0.87 4.23 7.67
N ALA A 159 -1.20 3.17 8.40
CA ALA A 159 -1.82 3.27 9.73
C ALA A 159 -0.95 4.09 10.70
N ASN A 160 0.35 3.79 10.77
CA ASN A 160 1.31 4.51 11.60
C ASN A 160 1.38 6.00 11.23
N LEU A 161 1.48 6.30 9.93
CA LEU A 161 1.52 7.68 9.45
C LEU A 161 0.21 8.45 9.75
N ILE A 162 -0.95 7.81 9.55
CA ILE A 162 -2.25 8.42 9.85
C ILE A 162 -2.38 8.70 11.35
N ALA A 163 -1.98 7.77 12.22
CA ALA A 163 -1.97 7.97 13.66
C ALA A 163 -1.06 9.15 14.06
N TYR A 164 0.13 9.24 13.47
CA TYR A 164 1.02 10.37 13.65
C TYR A 164 0.38 11.69 13.20
N MET A 165 -0.14 11.78 11.98
CA MET A 165 -0.82 12.98 11.48
C MET A 165 -2.02 13.38 12.35
N ASN A 166 -2.77 12.41 12.87
CA ASN A 166 -3.88 12.67 13.79
C ASN A 166 -3.40 13.31 15.11
N ALA A 167 -2.28 12.83 15.66
CA ALA A 167 -1.65 13.41 16.85
C ALA A 167 -1.10 14.83 16.61
N GLN A 168 -0.86 15.21 15.36
CA GLN A 168 -0.41 16.56 14.99
C GLN A 168 -1.59 17.53 14.87
N GLY A 169 -2.25 17.80 16.01
CA GLY A 169 -3.25 18.86 16.16
C GLY A 169 -4.69 18.49 15.77
N SER A 170 -4.90 17.38 15.05
CA SER A 170 -6.24 16.99 14.59
C SER A 170 -7.06 16.32 15.69
N ASN A 171 -6.45 15.39 16.44
CA ASN A 171 -7.01 14.69 17.59
C ASN A 171 -8.41 14.09 17.35
N LEU A 172 -8.67 13.57 16.15
CA LEU A 172 -9.91 12.88 15.87
C LEU A 172 -10.03 11.61 16.71
N PRO A 173 -11.24 11.27 17.20
CA PRO A 173 -11.46 10.00 17.86
C PRO A 173 -11.13 8.86 16.89
N LEU A 174 -10.38 7.87 17.36
CA LEU A 174 -10.09 6.69 16.56
C LEU A 174 -11.40 5.94 16.23
N PRO A 175 -11.52 5.38 15.02
CA PRO A 175 -12.70 4.58 14.68
C PRO A 175 -12.77 3.36 15.60
N PRO A 176 -13.98 2.86 15.91
CA PRO A 176 -14.10 1.62 16.66
C PRO A 176 -13.44 0.48 15.89
N ALA A 177 -12.84 -0.46 16.62
CA ALA A 177 -12.37 -1.70 16.01
C ALA A 177 -13.54 -2.37 15.28
N PRO A 178 -13.37 -2.82 14.02
CA PRO A 178 -14.43 -3.53 13.33
C PRO A 178 -14.85 -4.73 14.17
N ALA A 179 -16.16 -4.87 14.40
CA ALA A 179 -16.70 -5.98 15.17
C ALA A 179 -16.26 -7.30 14.51
N ALA A 180 -15.86 -8.29 15.31
CA ALA A 180 -15.29 -9.56 14.84
C ALA A 180 -16.23 -10.35 13.88
N ASP A 181 -17.53 -10.01 13.86
CA ASP A 181 -18.54 -10.64 13.01
C ASP A 181 -18.83 -9.87 11.71
N ALA A 182 -18.21 -8.70 11.50
CA ALA A 182 -18.36 -7.93 10.27
C ALA A 182 -17.28 -8.35 9.24
N ALA A 183 -17.36 -9.58 8.77
CA ALA A 183 -16.80 -9.94 7.47
C ALA A 183 -17.45 -9.06 6.38
N PRO A 184 -16.73 -8.69 5.29
CA PRO A 184 -17.20 -7.68 4.35
C PRO A 184 -18.42 -8.19 3.56
N ALA A 185 -19.62 -7.87 4.05
CA ALA A 185 -20.91 -8.21 3.45
C ALA A 185 -21.29 -7.32 2.24
N GLU A 186 -20.35 -6.58 1.66
CA GLU A 186 -20.62 -5.67 0.53
C GLU A 186 -20.06 -6.18 -0.81
N ALA A 187 -19.57 -7.42 -0.86
CA ALA A 187 -19.18 -8.08 -2.11
C ALA A 187 -20.25 -9.05 -2.68
N GLU A 188 -21.32 -9.36 -1.92
CA GLU A 188 -22.32 -10.37 -2.33
C GLU A 188 -23.62 -9.76 -2.88
N ALA A 189 -23.81 -8.43 -2.82
CA ALA A 189 -24.96 -7.79 -3.45
C ALA A 189 -24.78 -7.54 -4.96
N ALA A 190 -23.56 -7.63 -5.49
CA ALA A 190 -23.27 -7.36 -6.90
C ALA A 190 -23.42 -8.59 -7.81
N ASN A 191 -23.54 -9.80 -7.27
CA ASN A 191 -23.62 -11.03 -8.07
C ASN A 191 -25.02 -11.69 -8.09
N ALA A 192 -26.03 -11.04 -7.53
CA ALA A 192 -27.44 -11.45 -7.65
C ALA A 192 -28.21 -10.67 -8.72
N ALA A 193 -27.65 -9.58 -9.26
CA ALA A 193 -28.29 -8.77 -10.30
C ALA A 193 -27.86 -9.13 -11.74
N ALA A 194 -26.91 -10.06 -11.92
CA ALA A 194 -26.38 -10.45 -13.24
C ALA A 194 -26.96 -11.75 -13.82
N LEU A 195 -27.92 -12.39 -13.13
CA LEU A 195 -28.59 -13.61 -13.59
C LEU A 195 -30.12 -13.41 -13.64
N ALA A 196 -30.60 -12.41 -14.40
CA ALA A 196 -32.04 -12.27 -14.67
C ALA A 196 -32.40 -11.72 -16.06
N ASP A 197 -31.45 -11.44 -16.95
CA ASP A 197 -31.75 -11.03 -18.32
C ASP A 197 -31.21 -12.04 -19.33
N GLY A 198 -31.98 -13.12 -19.51
CA GLY A 198 -31.63 -14.14 -20.49
C GLY A 198 -32.65 -15.24 -20.62
N ASN A 199 -33.90 -14.92 -20.99
CA ASN A 199 -34.72 -15.75 -21.89
C ASN A 199 -36.11 -15.10 -22.14
N ALA A 200 -36.24 -14.28 -23.19
CA ALA A 200 -37.55 -13.97 -23.77
C ALA A 200 -37.57 -14.53 -25.20
N ALA A 201 -38.38 -15.58 -25.35
CA ALA A 201 -38.60 -16.32 -26.58
C ALA A 201 -39.24 -15.45 -27.67
N ALA A 202 -38.73 -15.56 -28.89
CA ALA A 202 -39.42 -15.12 -30.10
C ALA A 202 -40.52 -16.14 -30.46
N PRO A 203 -41.76 -15.73 -30.78
CA PRO A 203 -42.77 -16.64 -31.29
C PRO A 203 -42.58 -16.92 -32.78
N ALA A 204 -42.80 -18.19 -33.15
CA ALA A 204 -42.76 -18.76 -34.49
C ALA A 204 -43.92 -18.27 -35.39
N PRO A 205 -43.87 -18.51 -36.72
CA PRO A 205 -44.66 -17.78 -37.72
C PRO A 205 -46.05 -18.38 -37.96
N ALA A 206 -46.99 -17.56 -38.42
CA ALA A 206 -48.29 -17.98 -38.93
C ALA A 206 -48.41 -17.68 -40.43
N ALA A 207 -48.95 -18.66 -41.15
CA ALA A 207 -49.06 -18.75 -42.59
C ALA A 207 -50.02 -17.75 -43.24
N LYS A 208 -49.73 -17.43 -44.51
CA LYS A 208 -50.65 -17.69 -45.62
C LYS A 208 -49.86 -18.05 -46.87
#